data_AF-U6DGE2-F1
#
_entry.id   AF-U6DGE2-F1
#
_cell.length_a   1.000
_cell.length_b   1.000
_cell.length_c   1.000
_cell.angle_alpha   90.00
_cell.angle_beta   90.00
_cell.angle_gamma   90.00
#
_symmetry.space_group_name_H-M   'P 1'
#
loop_
_entity.id
_entity.type
_entity.pdbx_description
1 polymer ?
#
loop_
_entity_poly.entity_id
_entity_poly.type
_entity_poly.pdbx_seq_one_letter_code
_entity_poly.pdbx_strand_id
1 'polypeptide(L)'
;MLPRWELSFYLLASLGFHLYSFYEVYKASREHEEELDRQFALEIGTLFGGLKKDPTDFEWSFWMEWGKQRLLRFLFGHVAVSQLANVLARKHRPWILGAYGIWASWCVLGAHGTAIIFLHTLISFCVAQFRSLVLTWLCSLLLLSTLRLQDVEEVKRGWDQTENE
;
A
#
# COMPACT_ATOMS: atom_id res chain seq x y z
N MET A 1 21.24 -5.54 19.98
CA MET A 1 19.95 -6.23 20.20
C MET A 1 19.44 -5.75 21.54
N LEU A 2 18.30 -5.05 21.60
CA LEU A 2 17.76 -4.57 22.88
C LEU A 2 17.30 -5.75 23.75
N PRO A 3 17.44 -5.66 25.09
CA PRO A 3 16.84 -6.60 26.04
C PRO A 3 15.34 -6.78 25.80
N ARG A 4 14.83 -8.01 26.01
CA ARG A 4 13.42 -8.34 25.78
C ARG A 4 12.46 -7.44 26.57
N TRP A 5 12.82 -7.06 27.79
CA TRP A 5 11.99 -6.20 28.63
C TRP A 5 11.90 -4.76 28.11
N GLU A 6 13.00 -4.20 27.58
CA GLU A 6 13.00 -2.87 26.95
C GLU A 6 12.14 -2.88 25.70
N LEU A 7 12.29 -3.91 24.85
CA LEU A 7 11.48 -4.07 23.65
C LEU A 7 9.98 -4.19 23.99
N SER A 8 9.64 -4.99 25.01
CA SER A 8 8.26 -5.11 25.49
C SER A 8 7.73 -3.79 26.02
N PHE A 9 8.52 -3.03 26.78
CA PHE A 9 8.14 -1.71 27.27
C PHE A 9 7.90 -0.74 26.13
N TYR A 10 8.80 -0.64 25.15
CA TYR A 10 8.63 0.23 23.99
C TYR A 10 7.39 -0.15 23.17
N LEU A 11 7.14 -1.44 22.99
CA LEU A 11 5.97 -1.92 22.27
C LEU A 11 4.68 -1.56 23.01
N LEU A 12 4.61 -1.79 24.32
CA LEU A 12 3.45 -1.46 25.14
C LEU A 12 3.20 0.05 25.22
N ALA A 13 4.26 0.84 25.43
CA ALA A 13 4.16 2.29 25.49
C ALA A 13 3.71 2.86 24.14
N SER A 14 4.35 2.41 23.04
CA SER A 14 3.96 2.80 21.69
C SER A 14 2.51 2.44 21.41
N LEU A 15 2.11 1.19 21.68
CA LEU A 15 0.74 0.74 21.48
C LEU A 15 -0.25 1.57 22.31
N GLY A 16 0.07 1.85 23.57
CA GLY A 16 -0.74 2.69 24.46
C GLY A 16 -0.94 4.10 23.91
N PHE A 17 0.13 4.75 23.44
CA PHE A 17 0.03 6.08 22.83
C PHE A 17 -0.78 6.07 21.53
N HIS A 18 -0.63 5.06 20.69
CA HIS A 18 -1.43 4.95 19.46
C HIS A 18 -2.91 4.73 19.81
N LEU A 19 -3.23 3.82 20.73
CA LEU A 19 -4.60 3.58 21.17
C LEU A 19 -5.23 4.83 21.80
N TYR A 20 -4.46 5.57 22.61
CA TYR A 20 -4.92 6.82 23.19
C TYR A 20 -5.18 7.89 22.12
N SER A 21 -4.26 8.05 21.17
CA SER A 21 -4.44 8.97 20.03
C SER A 21 -5.70 8.62 19.23
N PHE A 22 -5.89 7.34 18.88
CA PHE A 22 -7.10 6.89 18.19
C PHE A 22 -8.37 7.12 19.02
N TYR A 23 -8.30 6.94 20.34
CA TYR A 23 -9.41 7.21 21.23
C TYR A 23 -9.78 8.69 21.28
N GLU A 24 -8.80 9.59 21.37
CA GLU A 24 -9.02 11.04 21.33
C GLU A 24 -9.62 11.48 19.98
N VAL A 25 -9.10 10.95 18.86
CA VAL A 25 -9.66 11.20 17.53
C VAL A 25 -11.10 10.69 17.43
N TYR A 26 -11.37 9.49 17.93
CA TYR A 26 -12.72 8.94 17.98
C TYR A 26 -13.67 9.83 18.80
N LYS A 27 -13.23 10.27 19.98
CA LYS A 27 -14.02 11.15 20.85
C LYS A 27 -14.32 12.49 20.17
N ALA A 28 -13.30 13.13 19.60
CA ALA A 28 -13.46 14.40 18.86
C ALA A 28 -14.39 14.24 17.64
N SER A 29 -14.25 13.15 16.90
CA SER A 29 -15.11 12.82 15.76
C SER A 29 -16.57 12.59 16.17
N ARG A 30 -16.81 11.95 17.32
CA ARG A 30 -18.16 11.78 17.88
C ARG A 30 -18.79 13.09 18.35
N GLU A 31 -18.00 13.99 18.91
CA GLU A 31 -18.47 15.32 19.37
C GLU A 31 -18.89 16.21 18.20
N HIS A 32 -18.24 16.07 17.04
CA HIS A 32 -18.50 16.88 15.84
C HIS A 32 -19.23 16.10 14.74
N GLU A 33 -19.90 14.99 15.09
CA GLU A 33 -20.47 14.06 14.10
C GLU A 33 -21.49 14.76 13.18
N GLU A 34 -22.37 15.61 13.71
CA GLU A 34 -23.38 16.32 12.90
C GLU A 34 -22.77 17.34 11.93
N GLU A 35 -21.69 18.02 12.34
CA GLU A 35 -20.97 18.96 11.49
C GLU A 35 -20.25 18.23 10.34
N LEU A 36 -19.57 17.12 10.66
CA LEU A 36 -18.93 16.27 9.65
C LEU A 36 -19.96 15.65 8.70
N ASP A 37 -21.09 15.16 9.21
CA ASP A 37 -22.17 14.58 8.41
C ASP A 37 -22.73 15.61 7.41
N ARG A 38 -22.92 16.85 7.85
CA ARG A 38 -23.37 17.94 6.99
C ARG A 38 -22.33 18.35 5.95
N GLN A 39 -21.05 18.32 6.30
CA GLN A 39 -19.97 18.77 5.43
C GLN A 39 -19.59 17.72 4.38
N PHE A 40 -19.56 16.45 4.76
CA PHE A 40 -19.04 15.35 3.94
C PHE A 40 -20.10 14.34 3.50
N ALA A 41 -21.36 14.51 3.91
CA ALA A 41 -22.46 13.59 3.60
C ALA A 41 -22.10 12.14 3.93
N LEU A 42 -21.67 11.91 5.18
CA LEU A 42 -21.09 10.64 5.59
C LEU A 42 -22.08 9.47 5.38
N GLU A 43 -21.60 8.39 4.78
CA GLU A 43 -22.40 7.18 4.53
C GLU A 43 -22.12 6.11 5.57
N ILE A 44 -23.12 5.30 5.92
CA ILE A 44 -22.90 4.16 6.81
C ILE A 44 -22.06 3.10 6.07
N GLY A 45 -20.83 2.91 6.54
CA GLY A 45 -19.92 1.91 6.00
C GLY A 45 -20.35 0.49 6.37
N THR A 46 -20.12 -0.46 5.47
CA THR A 46 -20.36 -1.89 5.73
C THR A 46 -19.27 -2.54 6.59
N LEU A 47 -18.15 -1.85 6.80
CA LEU A 47 -17.00 -2.33 7.57
C LEU A 47 -17.00 -1.75 8.99
N PHE A 48 -16.44 -2.51 9.94
CA PHE A 48 -16.32 -2.13 11.36
C PHE A 48 -17.64 -1.78 12.07
N GLY A 49 -18.73 -2.49 11.73
CA GLY A 49 -19.97 -2.41 12.50
C GLY A 49 -20.83 -1.17 12.25
N GLY A 50 -20.75 -0.57 11.05
CA GLY A 50 -21.62 0.54 10.67
C GLY A 50 -21.03 1.93 10.93
N LEU A 51 -19.71 2.04 11.07
CA LEU A 51 -19.06 3.34 11.18
C LEU A 51 -19.31 4.18 9.92
N LYS A 52 -19.67 5.44 10.13
CA LYS A 52 -19.85 6.41 9.06
C LYS A 52 -18.51 6.65 8.34
N LYS A 53 -18.51 6.53 7.02
CA LYS A 53 -17.38 6.78 6.12
C LYS A 53 -17.63 8.05 5.33
N ASP A 54 -16.57 8.76 4.98
CA ASP A 54 -16.62 9.83 4.01
C ASP A 54 -16.58 9.22 2.59
N PRO A 55 -17.66 9.34 1.79
CA PRO A 55 -17.64 8.86 0.40
C PRO A 55 -16.78 9.75 -0.51
N THR A 56 -16.51 10.99 -0.12
CA THR A 56 -15.70 11.95 -0.90
C THR A 56 -14.20 11.70 -0.76
N ASP A 57 -13.78 10.89 0.21
CA ASP A 57 -12.41 10.42 0.32
C ASP A 57 -12.11 9.38 -0.78
N PHE A 58 -11.52 9.88 -1.87
CA PHE A 58 -11.08 9.08 -3.00
C PHE A 58 -10.07 8.01 -2.59
N GLU A 59 -9.07 8.34 -1.75
CA GLU A 59 -8.00 7.39 -1.40
C GLU A 59 -8.59 6.22 -0.62
N TRP A 60 -9.46 6.51 0.35
CA TRP A 60 -10.14 5.49 1.13
C TRP A 60 -11.01 4.59 0.26
N SER A 61 -11.86 5.18 -0.58
CA SER A 61 -12.77 4.43 -1.46
C SER A 61 -11.99 3.58 -2.47
N PHE A 62 -10.95 4.14 -3.09
CA PHE A 62 -10.04 3.45 -3.99
C PHE A 62 -9.40 2.21 -3.32
N TRP A 63 -8.82 2.37 -2.14
CA TRP A 63 -8.13 1.27 -1.46
C TRP A 63 -9.09 0.22 -0.92
N MET A 64 -10.24 0.61 -0.38
CA MET A 64 -11.17 -0.32 0.27
C MET A 64 -12.04 -1.10 -0.70
N GLU A 65 -12.45 -0.48 -1.80
CA GLU A 65 -13.35 -1.10 -2.78
C GLU A 65 -12.57 -1.83 -3.88
N TRP A 66 -11.67 -1.12 -4.56
CA TRP A 66 -10.91 -1.67 -5.68
C TRP A 66 -9.60 -2.33 -5.21
N GLY A 67 -8.81 -1.62 -4.42
CA GLY A 67 -7.46 -2.00 -4.03
C GLY A 67 -7.43 -3.31 -3.25
N LYS A 68 -8.23 -3.40 -2.20
CA LYS A 68 -8.32 -4.57 -1.31
C LYS A 68 -8.64 -5.84 -2.07
N GLN A 69 -9.67 -5.82 -2.91
CA GLN A 69 -10.08 -7.03 -3.65
C GLN A 69 -9.00 -7.47 -4.62
N ARG A 70 -8.43 -6.53 -5.38
CA ARG A 70 -7.46 -6.82 -6.42
C ARG A 70 -6.13 -7.27 -5.84
N LEU A 71 -5.63 -6.58 -4.82
CA LEU A 71 -4.39 -6.92 -4.11
C LEU A 71 -4.51 -8.30 -3.44
N LEU A 72 -5.60 -8.59 -2.74
CA LEU A 72 -5.82 -9.89 -2.11
C LEU A 72 -5.87 -11.02 -3.14
N ARG A 73 -6.54 -10.83 -4.28
CA ARG A 73 -6.59 -11.83 -5.35
C ARG A 73 -5.20 -12.16 -5.89
N PHE A 74 -4.37 -11.15 -6.19
CA PHE A 74 -3.02 -11.39 -6.69
C PHE A 74 -2.06 -11.95 -5.63
N LEU A 75 -2.20 -11.53 -4.37
CA LEU A 75 -1.42 -12.11 -3.26
C LEU A 75 -1.78 -13.58 -3.04
N PHE A 76 -3.07 -13.92 -3.06
CA PHE A 76 -3.51 -15.31 -2.96
C PHE A 76 -3.04 -16.13 -4.16
N GLY A 77 -3.16 -15.58 -5.37
CA GLY A 77 -2.62 -16.19 -6.58
C GLY A 77 -1.12 -16.44 -6.51
N HIS A 78 -0.34 -15.50 -5.95
CA HIS A 78 1.09 -15.67 -5.72
C HIS A 78 1.40 -16.88 -4.82
N VAL A 79 0.65 -17.04 -3.73
CA VAL A 79 0.78 -18.19 -2.84
C VAL A 79 0.44 -19.48 -3.58
N ALA A 80 -0.70 -19.53 -4.28
CA ALA A 80 -1.15 -20.70 -5.02
C ALA A 80 -0.15 -21.13 -6.11
N VAL A 81 0.31 -20.18 -6.94
CA VAL A 81 1.31 -20.42 -7.99
C VAL A 81 2.64 -20.86 -7.37
N SER A 82 3.06 -20.29 -6.24
CA SER A 82 4.27 -20.72 -5.54
C SER A 82 4.16 -22.17 -5.06
N GLN A 83 3.02 -22.58 -4.49
CA GLN A 83 2.82 -23.96 -4.05
C GLN A 83 2.82 -24.93 -5.23
N LEU A 84 2.11 -24.58 -6.30
CA LEU A 84 2.04 -25.39 -7.52
C LEU A 84 3.42 -25.55 -8.17
N ALA A 85 4.18 -24.45 -8.28
CA ALA A 85 5.54 -24.46 -8.82
C ALA A 85 6.50 -25.29 -7.95
N ASN A 86 6.29 -25.32 -6.63
CA ASN A 86 7.11 -26.13 -5.72
C ASN A 86 6.89 -27.63 -5.93
N VAL A 87 5.65 -28.04 -6.24
CA VAL A 87 5.29 -29.44 -6.49
C VAL A 87 5.66 -29.87 -7.91
N LEU A 88 5.35 -29.06 -8.93
CA LEU A 88 5.50 -29.45 -10.35
C LEU A 88 6.89 -29.16 -10.93
N ALA A 89 7.51 -28.05 -10.55
CA ALA A 89 8.65 -27.52 -11.29
C ALA A 89 9.62 -26.75 -10.37
N ARG A 90 10.06 -27.39 -9.28
CA ARG A 90 10.89 -26.77 -8.23
C ARG A 90 12.12 -26.04 -8.77
N LYS A 91 12.75 -26.57 -9.84
CA LYS A 91 13.90 -25.96 -10.51
C LYS A 91 13.55 -24.66 -11.26
N HIS A 92 12.35 -24.56 -11.83
CA HIS A 92 11.89 -23.40 -12.61
C HIS A 92 11.06 -22.40 -11.78
N ARG A 93 10.85 -22.68 -10.49
CA ARG A 93 10.12 -21.81 -9.55
C ARG A 93 10.46 -20.32 -9.64
N PRO A 94 11.75 -19.88 -9.64
CA PRO A 94 12.06 -18.44 -9.72
C PRO A 94 11.58 -17.80 -11.02
N TRP A 95 11.63 -18.53 -12.14
CA TRP A 95 11.14 -18.06 -13.43
C TRP A 95 9.62 -17.97 -13.46
N ILE A 96 8.93 -18.98 -12.93
CA ILE A 96 7.46 -19.01 -12.85
C ILE A 96 6.95 -17.85 -11.98
N LEU A 97 7.57 -17.64 -10.81
CA LEU A 97 7.18 -16.56 -9.90
C LEU A 97 7.55 -15.18 -10.46
N GLY A 98 8.68 -15.05 -11.15
CA GLY A 98 9.05 -13.81 -11.83
C GLY A 98 8.05 -13.45 -12.93
N ALA A 99 7.69 -14.41 -13.78
CA ALA A 99 6.69 -14.21 -14.83
C ALA A 99 5.32 -13.85 -14.25
N TYR A 100 4.87 -14.56 -13.21
CA TYR A 100 3.64 -14.23 -12.51
C TYR A 100 3.69 -12.82 -11.89
N GLY A 101 4.81 -12.44 -11.27
CA GLY A 101 4.98 -11.13 -10.66
C GLY A 101 4.89 -10.00 -11.68
N ILE A 102 5.55 -10.13 -12.83
CA ILE A 102 5.46 -9.15 -13.93
C ILE A 102 4.03 -9.07 -14.46
N TRP A 103 3.38 -10.21 -14.69
CA TRP A 103 2.00 -10.26 -15.18
C TRP A 103 1.02 -9.64 -14.18
N ALA A 104 1.14 -9.95 -12.89
CA ALA A 104 0.31 -9.38 -11.83
C ALA A 104 0.50 -7.85 -11.73
N SER A 105 1.75 -7.38 -11.77
CA SER A 105 2.05 -5.94 -11.80
C SER A 105 1.44 -5.25 -13.01
N TRP A 106 1.50 -5.86 -14.19
CA TRP A 106 0.86 -5.34 -15.40
C TRP A 106 -0.66 -5.24 -15.24
N CYS A 107 -1.30 -6.28 -14.69
CA CYS A 107 -2.74 -6.27 -14.46
C CYS A 107 -3.15 -5.21 -13.43
N VAL A 108 -2.31 -4.91 -12.43
CA VAL A 108 -2.64 -3.96 -11.35
C VAL A 108 -2.33 -2.52 -11.73
N LEU A 109 -1.15 -2.25 -12.31
CA LEU A 109 -0.60 -0.91 -12.50
C LEU A 109 -0.53 -0.50 -13.98
N GLY A 110 -0.87 -1.40 -14.90
CA GLY A 110 -0.71 -1.18 -16.33
C GLY A 110 0.74 -1.26 -16.79
N ALA A 111 0.95 -1.02 -18.09
CA ALA A 111 2.26 -1.09 -18.73
C ALA A 111 3.24 -0.06 -18.15
N HIS A 112 2.77 1.19 -17.97
CA HIS A 112 3.59 2.29 -17.49
C HIS A 112 4.05 2.07 -16.04
N GLY A 113 3.14 1.76 -15.12
CA GLY A 113 3.49 1.50 -13.72
C GLY A 113 4.40 0.28 -13.56
N THR A 114 4.20 -0.77 -14.36
CA THR A 114 5.10 -1.93 -14.37
C THR A 114 6.50 -1.57 -14.84
N ALA A 115 6.62 -0.73 -15.88
CA ALA A 115 7.91 -0.25 -16.37
C ALA A 115 8.64 0.59 -15.30
N ILE A 116 7.93 1.45 -14.58
CA ILE A 116 8.49 2.25 -13.48
C ILE A 116 9.03 1.34 -12.37
N ILE A 117 8.26 0.35 -11.92
CA ILE A 117 8.72 -0.61 -10.88
C ILE A 117 9.95 -1.37 -11.35
N PHE A 118 9.94 -1.85 -12.60
CA PHE A 118 11.08 -2.55 -13.17
C PHE A 118 12.33 -1.66 -13.21
N LEU A 119 12.18 -0.40 -13.60
CA LEU A 119 13.25 0.60 -13.60
C LEU A 119 13.78 0.86 -12.19
N HIS A 120 12.90 1.07 -11.20
CA HIS A 120 13.29 1.27 -9.79
C HIS A 120 14.07 0.06 -9.25
N THR A 121 13.61 -1.15 -9.59
CA THR A 121 14.25 -2.41 -9.20
C THR A 121 15.62 -2.56 -9.87
N LEU A 122 15.74 -2.21 -11.15
CA LEU A 122 16.99 -2.25 -11.89
C LEU A 122 18.02 -1.26 -11.34
N ILE A 123 17.62 -0.02 -11.08
CA ILE A 123 18.48 1.00 -10.47
C ILE A 123 18.96 0.52 -9.09
N SER A 124 18.05 0.03 -8.26
CA SER A 124 18.37 -0.51 -6.92
C SER A 124 19.35 -1.69 -7.02
N PHE A 125 19.14 -2.59 -7.99
CA PHE A 125 20.02 -3.72 -8.23
C PHE A 125 21.43 -3.27 -8.65
N CYS A 126 21.53 -2.33 -9.60
CA CYS A 126 22.81 -1.75 -10.02
C CYS A 126 23.55 -1.12 -8.85
N VAL A 127 22.87 -0.32 -8.04
CA VAL A 127 23.45 0.31 -6.84
C VAL A 127 23.90 -0.73 -5.81
N ALA A 128 23.13 -1.80 -5.62
CA ALA A 128 23.49 -2.88 -4.71
C ALA A 128 24.78 -3.62 -5.12
N GLN A 129 25.12 -3.68 -6.42
CA GLN A 129 26.37 -4.30 -6.89
C GLN A 129 27.62 -3.56 -6.37
N PHE A 130 27.54 -2.26 -6.11
CA PHE A 130 28.64 -1.49 -5.55
C PHE A 130 28.89 -1.77 -4.06
N ARG A 131 27.98 -2.50 -3.39
CA ARG A 131 28.06 -2.88 -1.97
C ARG A 131 28.32 -1.72 -1.00
N SER A 132 27.96 -0.49 -1.41
CA SER A 132 28.12 0.72 -0.60
C SER A 132 26.83 1.04 0.13
N LEU A 133 26.88 0.99 1.46
CA LEU A 133 25.72 1.26 2.31
C LEU A 133 25.17 2.67 2.07
N VAL A 134 26.05 3.68 1.99
CA VAL A 134 25.66 5.08 1.75
C VAL A 134 24.95 5.24 0.41
N LEU A 135 25.46 4.61 -0.65
CA LEU A 135 24.87 4.70 -1.98
C LEU A 135 23.51 4.02 -2.04
N THR A 136 23.35 2.87 -1.38
CA THR A 136 22.05 2.20 -1.25
C THR A 136 21.04 3.07 -0.51
N TRP A 137 21.43 3.66 0.62
CA TRP A 137 20.56 4.57 1.38
C TRP A 137 20.14 5.80 0.55
N LEU A 138 21.09 6.49 -0.08
CA LEU A 138 20.79 7.65 -0.93
C LEU A 138 19.89 7.25 -2.11
N CYS A 139 20.17 6.13 -2.76
CA CYS A 139 19.35 5.63 -3.87
C CYS A 139 17.92 5.32 -3.43
N SER A 140 17.74 4.61 -2.31
CA SER A 140 16.41 4.31 -1.79
C SER A 140 15.62 5.58 -1.43
N LEU A 141 16.27 6.60 -0.86
CA LEU A 141 15.62 7.88 -0.57
C LEU A 141 15.21 8.63 -1.83
N LEU A 142 16.07 8.66 -2.86
CA LEU A 142 15.77 9.28 -4.14
C LEU A 142 14.60 8.58 -4.85
N LEU A 143 14.62 7.24 -4.91
CA LEU A 143 13.53 6.45 -5.50
C LEU A 143 12.20 6.58 -4.73
N LEU A 144 12.25 6.78 -3.41
CA LEU A 144 11.05 7.05 -2.64
C LEU A 144 10.48 8.44 -2.94
N SER A 145 11.36 9.43 -3.18
CA SER A 145 10.93 10.79 -3.52
C SER A 145 10.20 10.86 -4.86
N THR A 146 10.64 10.08 -5.87
CA THR A 146 10.01 10.05 -7.20
C THR A 146 8.57 9.53 -7.16
N LEU A 147 8.27 8.55 -6.30
CA LEU A 147 6.91 8.03 -6.11
C LEU A 147 5.95 9.06 -5.50
N ARG A 148 6.46 9.98 -4.68
CA ARG A 148 5.64 11.04 -4.06
C ARG A 148 5.36 12.20 -5.01
N LEU A 149 6.18 12.38 -6.04
CA LEU A 149 6.13 13.53 -6.94
C LEU A 149 5.34 13.28 -8.23
N GLN A 150 5.31 12.05 -8.77
CA GLN A 150 4.64 11.78 -10.06
C GLN A 150 3.23 11.18 -9.93
N ASP A 151 2.99 10.23 -9.02
CA ASP A 151 1.71 9.47 -9.01
C ASP A 151 0.53 10.26 -8.43
N VAL A 152 0.76 11.13 -7.44
CA VAL A 152 -0.33 11.89 -6.80
C VAL A 152 -0.93 12.94 -7.75
N GLU A 153 -0.15 13.44 -8.71
CA GLU A 153 -0.57 14.56 -9.57
C GLU A 153 -1.16 14.09 -10.91
N GLU A 154 -0.63 13.01 -11.48
CA GLU A 154 -1.12 12.45 -12.75
C GLU A 154 -2.34 11.53 -12.57
N VAL A 155 -2.38 10.70 -11.52
CA VAL A 155 -3.55 9.84 -11.23
C VAL A 155 -4.77 10.68 -10.82
N LYS A 156 -4.55 11.74 -10.04
CA LYS A 156 -5.59 12.72 -9.71
C LYS A 156 -6.15 13.38 -10.96
N ARG A 157 -5.29 13.82 -11.89
CA ARG A 157 -5.71 14.43 -13.16
C ARG A 157 -6.43 13.47 -14.11
N GLY A 158 -5.99 12.21 -14.19
CA GLY A 158 -6.60 11.22 -15.08
C GLY A 158 -8.00 10.79 -14.63
N TRP A 159 -8.26 10.75 -13.32
CA TRP A 159 -9.56 10.37 -12.78
C TRP A 159 -10.57 11.52 -12.78
N ASP A 160 -10.11 12.76 -12.49
CA ASP A 160 -10.92 13.98 -12.62
C ASP A 160 -11.45 14.18 -14.06
N GLN A 161 -10.74 13.66 -15.08
CA GLN A 161 -11.18 13.71 -16.47
C GLN A 161 -12.26 12.68 -16.81
N THR A 162 -12.27 11.52 -16.15
CA THR A 162 -13.23 10.43 -16.42
C THR A 162 -14.56 10.58 -15.69
N GLU A 163 -14.64 11.46 -14.69
CA GLU A 163 -15.89 11.75 -13.94
C GLU A 163 -16.64 12.97 -14.51
N ASN A 164 -16.02 13.73 -15.40
CA ASN A 164 -16.60 14.88 -16.10
C ASN A 164 -17.10 14.55 -17.54
N GLU A 165 -17.13 13.27 -17.92
CA GLU A 165 -17.79 12.74 -19.14
C GLU A 165 -19.03 11.92 -18.77
#